data_AF-A0AAE4CW86-F1
#
_entry.id   AF-A0AAE4CW86-F1
#
_cell.length_a   1.000
_cell.length_b   1.000
_cell.length_c   1.000
_cell.angle_alpha   90.00
_cell.angle_beta   90.00
_cell.angle_gamma   90.00
#
_symmetry.space_group_name_H-M   'P 1'
#
loop_
_entity.id
_entity.type
_entity.pdbx_description
1 polymer ?
#
loop_
_entity_poly.entity_id
_entity_poly.type
_entity_poly.pdbx_seq_one_letter_code
_entity_poly.pdbx_strand_id
1 'polypeptide(L)' 'MDGSTYAEQEVHRSKNNRFIAHVVDDRFQAPCGPLHLGEAIHELRPWATSRHRGAR' A
#
# COMPACT_ATOMS: atom_id res chain seq x y z
N MET A 1 20.18 -1.94 8.42
CA MET A 1 19.40 -3.15 8.13
C MET A 1 18.13 -2.68 7.47
N ASP A 2 18.15 -2.71 6.15
CA ASP A 2 17.14 -2.21 5.23
C ASP A 2 15.81 -2.95 5.43
N GLY A 3 14.93 -2.34 6.22
CA GLY A 3 13.54 -2.75 6.35
C GLY A 3 12.81 -2.45 5.05
N SER A 4 12.65 -3.47 4.21
CA SER A 4 11.75 -3.58 3.06
C SER A 4 11.11 -2.25 2.65
N THR A 5 11.84 -1.47 1.85
CA THR A 5 11.39 -0.18 1.32
C THR A 5 10.30 -0.42 0.29
N TYR A 6 9.08 -0.71 0.76
CA TYR A 6 7.90 -0.41 -0.04
C TYR A 6 7.89 1.11 -0.15
N ALA A 7 8.50 1.61 -1.23
CA ALA A 7 8.50 3.02 -1.54
C ALA A 7 7.05 3.49 -1.50
N GLU A 8 6.81 4.61 -0.83
CA GLU A 8 5.50 5.24 -0.77
C GLU A 8 4.85 5.27 -2.17
N GLN A 9 3.63 4.74 -2.27
CA GLN A 9 2.86 4.65 -3.50
C GLN A 9 1.75 5.70 -3.45
N GLU A 10 1.88 6.76 -4.25
CA GLU A 10 0.78 7.71 -4.46
C GLU A 10 -0.20 7.12 -5.48
N VAL A 11 -1.45 6.93 -5.07
CA VAL A 11 -2.50 6.35 -5.92
C VAL A 11 -3.49 7.43 -6.32
N HIS A 12 -3.68 7.55 -7.63
CA HIS A 12 -4.54 8.55 -8.25
C HIS A 12 -5.78 7.91 -8.88
N ARG A 13 -6.95 8.15 -8.27
CA ARG A 13 -8.24 7.79 -8.89
C ARG A 13 -8.72 8.89 -9.84
N SER A 14 -8.47 10.14 -9.50
CA SER A 14 -8.86 11.33 -10.28
C SER A 14 -8.01 12.55 -9.86
N LYS A 15 -8.05 13.64 -10.63
CA LYS A 15 -7.23 14.85 -10.38
C LYS A 15 -7.33 15.43 -8.96
N ASN A 16 -8.46 15.24 -8.30
CA ASN A 16 -8.73 15.72 -6.94
C ASN A 16 -8.88 14.59 -5.91
N ASN A 17 -8.70 13.33 -6.32
CA ASN A 17 -8.99 12.17 -5.50
C ASN A 17 -7.77 11.24 -5.51
N ARG A 18 -6.94 11.42 -4.49
CA ARG A 18 -5.67 10.71 -4.28
C ARG A 18 -5.56 10.20 -2.85
N PHE A 19 -4.82 9.12 -2.66
CA PHE A 19 -4.36 8.68 -1.36
C PHE A 19 -2.94 8.13 -1.46
N ILE A 20 -2.27 8.06 -0.32
CA ILE A 20 -0.89 7.59 -0.23
C ILE A 20 -0.91 6.24 0.51
N ALA A 21 -0.39 5.20 -0.13
CA ALA A 21 -0.12 3.91 0.49
C ALA A 21 1.35 3.82 0.85
N HIS A 22 1.67 3.39 2.06
CA HIS A 22 3.05 3.24 2.53
C HIS A 22 3.14 2.08 3.53
N VAL A 23 4.37 1.63 3.81
CA VAL A 23 4.62 0.57 4.78
C VAL A 23 5.45 1.11 5.92
N VAL A 24 4.98 0.94 7.15
CA VAL A 24 5.70 1.32 8.38
C VAL A 24 5.73 0.12 9.30
N ASP A 25 6.89 -0.22 9.85
CA ASP A 25 7.05 -1.37 10.75
C ASP A 25 6.39 -2.63 10.20
N ASP A 26 6.59 -2.89 8.90
CA ASP A 26 6.07 -4.08 8.24
C ASP A 26 4.53 -4.19 8.27
N ARG A 27 3.86 -3.02 8.34
CA ARG A 27 2.41 -2.86 8.21
C ARG A 27 2.08 -1.93 7.05
N PHE A 28 1.20 -2.41 6.17
CA PHE A 28 0.62 -1.59 5.12
C PHE A 28 -0.35 -0.56 5.72
N GLN A 29 -0.15 0.71 5.39
CA GLN A 29 -1.00 1.82 5.78
C GLN A 29 -1.44 2.59 4.54
N ALA A 30 -2.75 2.83 4.44
CA ALA A 30 -3.35 3.62 3.38
C ALA A 30 -4.47 4.49 3.98
N PRO A 31 -4.14 5.65 4.59
CA PRO A 31 -5.14 6.58 5.08
C PRO A 31 -5.98 7.07 3.89
N CYS A 32 -7.20 6.54 3.78
CA CYS A 32 -8.05 6.74 2.63
C CYS A 32 -9.52 6.85 3.05
N GLY A 33 -10.29 7.70 2.36
CA GLY A 33 -11.73 7.76 2.54
C GLY A 33 -12.44 6.53 1.94
N PRO A 34 -13.74 6.30 2.24
CA PRO A 34 -14.46 5.12 1.77
C PRO A 34 -14.45 4.95 0.24
N LEU A 35 -14.31 6.05 -0.51
CA LEU A 35 -14.21 6.06 -1.98
C LEU A 35 -12.90 5.45 -2.53
N HIS A 36 -11.89 5.26 -1.69
CA HIS A 36 -10.57 4.75 -2.05
C HIS A 36 -10.29 3.35 -1.50
N LEU A 37 -11.24 2.75 -0.77
CA LEU A 37 -11.04 1.45 -0.14
C LEU A 37 -10.72 0.35 -1.16
N GLY A 38 -11.38 0.36 -2.32
CA GLY A 38 -11.11 -0.61 -3.39
C GLY A 38 -9.67 -0.54 -3.90
N GLU A 39 -9.17 0.68 -4.12
CA GLU A 39 -7.81 0.93 -4.56
C GLU A 39 -6.79 0.57 -3.46
N ALA A 40 -7.08 0.88 -2.20
CA ALA A 40 -6.24 0.50 -1.08
C ALA A 40 -6.12 -1.03 -0.94
N ILE A 41 -7.21 -1.77 -1.16
CA ILE A 41 -7.20 -3.24 -1.19
C ILE A 41 -6.41 -3.76 -2.40
N HIS A 42 -6.50 -3.09 -3.55
CA HIS A 42 -5.72 -3.42 -4.73
C HIS A 42 -4.22 -3.34 -4.46
N GLU A 43 -3.75 -2.26 -3.84
CA GLU A 43 -2.33 -2.08 -3.46
C GLU A 43 -1.89 -2.97 -2.29
N LEU A 44 -2.80 -3.34 -1.39
CA LEU A 44 -2.51 -4.27 -0.29
C LEU A 44 -2.15 -5.67 -0.80
N ARG A 45 -2.82 -6.15 -1.85
CA ARG A 45 -2.64 -7.51 -2.39
C ARG A 45 -1.20 -7.82 -2.83
N PRO A 46 -0.52 -7.01 -3.65
CA PRO A 46 0.87 -7.28 -4.02
C PRO A 46 1.81 -7.19 -2.82
N TRP A 47 1.61 -6.24 -1.90
CA TRP A 47 2.40 -6.16 -0.67
C TRP A 47 2.29 -7.45 0.17
N ALA A 48 1.07 -7.92 0.44
CA ALA A 48 0.83 -9.15 1.19
C ALA A 48 1.39 -10.39 0.48
N THR A 49 1.28 -10.44 -0.85
CA THR A 49 1.80 -11.57 -1.64
C THR A 49 3.33 -11.63 -1.61
N SER A 50 4.00 -10.49 -1.75
CA SER A 50 5.46 -10.39 -1.66
C SER A 50 5.97 -10.80 -0.29
N ARG A 51 5.25 -10.45 0.78
CA ARG A 51 5.56 -10.89 2.15
C ARG A 51 5.50 -12.41 2.30
N HIS A 52 4.47 -13.07 1.77
CA HIS A 52 4.36 -14.52 1.83
C HIS A 52 5.42 -15.24 1.01
N ARG A 53 5.91 -14.63 -0.08
CA ARG A 53 6.93 -15.23 -0.95
C ARG A 53 8.35 -15.14 -0.34
N GLY A 54 8.63 -14.16 0.51
CA GLY A 54 9.91 -14.04 1.23
C GLY A 54 10.04 -14.91 2.49
N ALA A 55 8.97 -15.61 2.90
CA ALA A 55 8.93 -16.44 4.11
C ALA A 55 9.14 -17.94 3.84
N ARG A 56 9.71 -18.32 2.69
CA ARG A 56 9.89 -19.72 2.27
C ARG A 56 11.34 -20.04 1.91
#